data_AF-A0A8H4UWN0-F1
#
_entry.id   AF-A0A8H4UWN0-F1
#
_cell.length_a   1.000
_cell.length_b   1.000
_cell.length_c   1.000
_cell.angle_alpha   90.00
_cell.angle_beta   90.00
_cell.angle_gamma   90.00
#
_symmetry.space_group_name_H-M   'P 1'
#
loop_
_entity.id
_entity.type
_entity.pdbx_description
1 polymer ?
#
loop_
_entity_poly.entity_id
_entity_poly.type
_entity_poly.pdbx_seq_one_letter_code
_entity_poly.pdbx_strand_id
1 'polypeptide(L)'
;MRQILDGVSYLIIEGLEHQALKSSNILMNLDGIVKIGSLEDVQARDQNRDQRDTLNALKTITMELMEKQTKKNGTTGVNDLKRWPVDSNAVKFLAATDSVSTVAELRK
;
A
#
# COMPACT_ATOMS: atom_id res chain seq x y z
N MET A 1 0.25 -3.78 -7.07
CA MET A 1 0.21 -4.04 -5.61
C MET A 1 1.06 -5.20 -5.14
N ARG A 2 0.99 -6.40 -5.73
CA ARG A 2 1.75 -7.58 -5.23
C ARG A 2 3.24 -7.30 -4.97
N GLN A 3 3.96 -6.76 -5.95
CA GLN A 3 5.38 -6.41 -5.80
C GLN A 3 5.65 -5.40 -4.68
N ILE A 4 4.75 -4.44 -4.46
CA ILE A 4 4.85 -3.46 -3.36
C ILE A 4 4.67 -4.16 -2.00
N LEU A 5 3.68 -5.06 -1.87
CA LEU A 5 3.46 -5.83 -0.65
C LEU A 5 4.62 -6.76 -0.34
N ASP A 6 5.22 -7.38 -1.37
CA ASP A 6 6.39 -8.23 -1.19
C ASP A 6 7.59 -7.40 -0.70
N GLY A 7 7.82 -6.21 -1.25
CA GLY A 7 8.85 -5.28 -0.77
C GLY A 7 8.61 -4.77 0.66
N VAL A 8 7.39 -4.36 0.99
CA VAL A 8 7.04 -3.93 2.36
C VAL A 8 7.15 -5.08 3.35
N SER A 9 6.71 -6.29 2.97
CA SER A 9 6.84 -7.48 3.83
C SER A 9 8.29 -7.84 4.07
N TYR A 10 9.14 -7.71 3.05
CA TYR A 10 10.58 -7.91 3.20
C TYR A 10 11.16 -6.95 4.24
N LEU A 11 10.85 -5.63 4.15
CA LEU A 11 11.30 -4.67 5.16
C LEU A 11 10.86 -5.08 6.57
N ILE A 12 9.59 -5.43 6.76
CA ILE A 12 9.06 -5.83 8.07
C ILE A 12 9.77 -7.07 8.62
N ILE A 13 10.02 -8.08 7.79
CA ILE A 13 10.74 -9.32 8.18
C ILE A 13 12.16 -9.01 8.62
N GLU A 14 12.84 -8.09 7.93
CA GLU A 14 14.18 -7.62 8.27
C GLU A 14 14.21 -6.62 9.44
N GLY A 15 13.07 -6.37 10.09
CA GLY A 15 13.00 -5.42 11.21
C GLY A 15 13.14 -3.96 10.78
N LEU A 16 12.77 -3.64 9.54
CA LEU A 16 12.83 -2.32 8.94
C LEU A 16 11.42 -1.79 8.60
N GLU A 17 11.29 -0.48 8.49
CA GLU A 17 10.09 0.17 7.96
C GLU A 17 10.45 1.40 7.13
N HIS A 18 9.63 1.71 6.12
CA HIS A 18 9.76 2.91 5.32
C HIS A 18 8.87 4.01 5.90
N GLN A 19 9.46 5.04 6.51
CA GLN A 19 8.75 6.07 7.29
C GLN A 19 7.87 7.01 6.44
N ALA A 20 8.18 7.16 5.16
CA ALA A 20 7.45 8.06 4.25
C ALA A 20 6.85 7.35 3.02
N LEU A 21 6.30 6.13 3.18
CA LEU A 21 5.79 5.34 2.06
C LEU A 21 4.63 6.07 1.35
N LYS A 22 4.78 6.31 0.04
CA LYS A 22 3.80 7.00 -0.81
C LYS A 22 4.03 6.62 -2.28
N SER A 23 3.07 6.95 -3.16
CA SER A 23 3.13 6.56 -4.57
C SER A 23 4.34 7.12 -5.32
N SER A 24 4.81 8.33 -5.00
CA SER A 24 6.02 8.91 -5.62
C SER A 24 7.30 8.12 -5.31
N ASN A 25 7.28 7.27 -4.27
CA ASN A 25 8.40 6.43 -3.88
C ASN A 25 8.26 5.01 -4.47
N ILE A 26 7.21 4.74 -5.24
CA ILE A 26 7.01 3.48 -5.94
C ILE A 26 7.47 3.65 -7.39
N LEU A 27 8.63 3.11 -7.70
CA LEU A 27 9.26 3.24 -9.01
C LEU A 27 8.94 2.02 -9.86
N MET A 28 8.67 2.22 -11.14
CA MET A 28 8.41 1.16 -12.11
C MET A 28 9.31 1.35 -13.33
N ASN A 29 9.99 0.29 -13.76
CA ASN A 29 10.73 0.30 -15.02
C ASN A 29 9.81 -0.09 -16.21
N LEU A 30 10.34 -0.03 -17.44
CA LEU A 30 9.58 -0.37 -18.65
C LEU A 30 9.16 -1.84 -18.73
N ASP A 31 9.83 -2.72 -17.98
CA ASP A 31 9.49 -4.15 -17.89
C ASP A 31 8.40 -4.43 -16.84
N GLY A 32 7.86 -3.39 -16.19
CA GLY A 32 6.83 -3.53 -15.15
C GLY A 32 7.37 -4.02 -13.80
N ILE A 33 8.68 -3.99 -13.59
CA ILE A 33 9.30 -4.26 -12.29
C ILE A 33 9.10 -3.04 -11.38
N VAL A 34 8.49 -3.29 -10.23
CA VAL A 34 8.16 -2.28 -9.24
C VAL A 34 9.11 -2.39 -8.06
N LYS A 35 9.72 -1.26 -7.65
CA LYS A 35 10.60 -1.17 -6.50
C LYS A 35 10.19 -0.02 -5.57
N ILE A 36 10.54 -0.16 -4.30
CA ILE A 36 10.40 0.89 -3.29
C ILE A 36 11.69 1.73 -3.34
N GLY A 37 11.56 3.02 -3.61
CA GLY A 37 12.64 4.01 -3.61
C GLY A 37 12.78 4.70 -2.25
N SER A 38 13.47 5.86 -2.23
CA SER A 38 13.72 6.67 -1.02
C SER A 38 14.27 5.86 0.15
N LEU A 39 15.39 5.17 -0.08
CA LEU A 39 16.00 4.29 0.90
C LEU A 39 16.50 5.04 2.15
N GLU A 40 16.74 6.34 2.02
CA GLU A 40 17.03 7.25 3.13
C GLU A 40 15.88 7.36 4.16
N ASP A 41 14.64 7.03 3.76
CA ASP A 41 13.47 7.00 4.64
C ASP A 41 13.26 5.62 5.31
N VAL A 42 14.14 4.65 5.05
CA VAL A 42 14.07 3.32 5.66
C VAL A 42 14.85 3.30 6.97
N GLN A 43 14.18 2.91 8.05
CA GLN A 43 14.75 2.88 9.40
C GLN A 43 14.45 1.58 10.12
N ALA A 44 15.16 1.33 11.22
CA ALA A 44 14.84 0.24 12.14
C ALA A 44 13.41 0.42 12.68
N ARG A 45 12.62 -0.65 12.62
CA ARG A 45 11.23 -0.66 13.07
C ARG A 45 11.16 -0.85 14.57
N ASP A 46 10.35 -0.03 15.25
CA ASP A 46 9.93 -0.33 16.62
C ASP A 46 8.94 -1.49 16.59
N GLN A 47 9.33 -2.64 17.16
CA GLN A 47 8.49 -3.84 17.16
C GLN A 47 7.19 -3.66 17.96
N ASN A 48 7.14 -2.70 18.89
CA ASN A 48 5.96 -2.39 19.70
C ASN A 48 4.95 -1.50 18.97
N ARG A 49 5.37 -0.84 17.88
CA ARG A 49 4.50 0.01 17.07
C ARG A 49 3.60 -0.84 16.17
N ASP A 50 2.34 -0.45 16.02
CA ASP A 50 1.45 -1.09 15.05
C ASP A 50 1.87 -0.77 13.59
N GLN A 51 1.21 -1.37 12.61
CA GLN A 51 1.49 -1.16 11.18
C GLN A 51 0.51 -0.18 10.52
N ARG A 52 -0.20 0.64 11.31
CA ARG A 52 -1.32 1.45 10.82
C ARG A 52 -0.89 2.46 9.76
N ASP A 53 0.26 3.10 9.94
CA ASP A 53 0.79 4.06 8.97
C ASP A 53 1.16 3.39 7.66
N THR A 54 1.79 2.22 7.71
CA THR A 54 2.09 1.42 6.51
C THR A 54 0.82 0.99 5.79
N LEU A 55 -0.21 0.54 6.52
CA LEU A 55 -1.50 0.16 5.94
C LEU A 55 -2.22 1.36 5.32
N ASN A 56 -2.20 2.51 5.97
CA ASN A 56 -2.75 3.77 5.45
C ASN A 56 -2.03 4.23 4.17
N ALA A 57 -0.70 4.08 4.11
CA ALA A 57 0.08 4.35 2.91
C ALA A 57 -0.29 3.39 1.77
N LEU A 58 -0.39 2.08 2.03
CA LEU A 58 -0.80 1.08 1.03
C LEU A 58 -2.21 1.32 0.51
N LYS A 59 -3.14 1.70 1.40
CA LYS A 59 -4.50 2.13 1.05
C LYS A 59 -4.49 3.34 0.12
N THR A 60 -3.72 4.37 0.46
CA THR A 60 -3.56 5.59 -0.34
C THR A 60 -3.02 5.28 -1.73
N ILE A 61 -1.92 4.53 -1.82
CA ILE A 61 -1.31 4.09 -3.09
C ILE A 61 -2.33 3.29 -3.92
N THR A 62 -3.10 2.40 -3.29
CA THR A 62 -4.12 1.60 -3.99
C THR A 62 -5.19 2.48 -4.61
N MET A 63 -5.71 3.47 -3.86
CA MET A 63 -6.70 4.41 -4.39
C MET A 63 -6.14 5.24 -5.55
N GLU A 64 -4.91 5.72 -5.44
CA GLU A 64 -4.25 6.48 -6.51
C GLU A 64 -4.03 5.64 -7.77
N LEU A 65 -3.67 4.36 -7.64
CA LEU A 65 -3.57 3.45 -8.78
C LEU A 65 -4.93 3.19 -9.44
N MET A 66 -6.01 3.17 -8.65
CA MET A 66 -7.37 2.95 -9.16
C MET A 66 -7.92 4.20 -9.87
N GLU A 67 -7.79 5.38 -9.26
CA GLU A 67 -8.52 6.59 -9.67
C GLU A 67 -7.63 7.76 -10.10
N LYS A 68 -6.30 7.58 -10.13
CA LYS A 68 -5.27 8.63 -10.33
C LYS A 68 -5.20 9.69 -9.22
N GLN A 69 -6.20 9.75 -8.34
CA GLN A 69 -6.30 10.67 -7.21
C GLN A 69 -6.97 9.95 -6.05
N THR A 70 -6.72 10.42 -4.82
CA THR A 70 -7.46 9.96 -3.64
C THR A 70 -8.81 10.67 -3.53
N LYS A 71 -9.75 10.05 -2.80
CA LYS A 71 -10.98 10.75 -2.41
C LYS A 71 -10.66 11.95 -1.52
N LYS A 72 -11.45 13.02 -1.67
CA LYS A 72 -11.41 14.17 -0.75
C LYS A 72 -11.58 13.65 0.69
N ASN A 73 -10.70 14.11 1.58
CA ASN A 73 -10.73 13.85 3.03
C ASN A 73 -10.26 12.45 3.49
N GLY A 74 -9.55 11.67 2.64
CA GLY A 74 -8.95 10.40 3.08
C GLY A 74 -9.93 9.23 3.24
N THR A 75 -11.17 9.40 2.77
CA THR A 75 -12.19 8.35 2.77
C THR A 75 -11.80 7.18 1.87
N THR A 76 -12.00 5.95 2.33
CA THR A 76 -11.74 4.75 1.55
C THR A 76 -12.73 4.60 0.39
N GLY A 77 -12.22 4.13 -0.74
CA GLY A 77 -13.03 3.59 -1.82
C GLY A 77 -12.77 4.30 -3.13
N VAL A 78 -13.65 4.01 -4.09
CA VAL A 78 -13.60 4.51 -5.46
C VAL A 78 -14.90 5.23 -5.83
N ASN A 79 -14.84 6.09 -6.84
CA ASN A 79 -15.92 6.85 -7.42
C ASN A 79 -16.49 6.18 -8.68
N ASP A 80 -15.64 5.58 -9.52
CA ASP A 80 -16.07 4.94 -10.77
C ASP A 80 -16.35 3.44 -10.56
N LEU A 81 -17.57 3.13 -10.13
CA LEU A 81 -18.02 1.74 -9.94
C LEU A 81 -18.24 0.97 -11.25
N LYS A 82 -18.29 1.65 -12.41
CA LYS A 82 -18.31 0.97 -13.70
C LYS A 82 -16.92 0.41 -14.03
N ARG A 83 -15.87 1.19 -13.73
CA ARG A 83 -14.47 0.76 -13.89
C ARG A 83 -14.02 -0.16 -12.77
N TRP A 84 -14.49 0.07 -11.54
CA TRP A 84 -14.13 -0.67 -10.34
C TRP A 84 -15.37 -1.27 -9.66
N PRO A 85 -15.92 -2.37 -10.20
CA PRO A 85 -17.05 -3.05 -9.59
C PRO A 85 -16.79 -3.47 -8.14
N VAL A 86 -17.83 -3.46 -7.30
CA VAL A 86 -17.74 -3.74 -5.85
C VAL A 86 -17.15 -5.13 -5.56
N ASP A 87 -17.45 -6.09 -6.42
CA ASP A 87 -16.99 -7.48 -6.32
C ASP A 87 -15.61 -7.72 -6.95
N SER A 88 -14.99 -6.69 -7.55
CA SER A 88 -13.65 -6.78 -8.13
C SER A 88 -12.57 -7.02 -7.09
N ASN A 89 -11.51 -7.72 -7.48
CA ASN A 89 -10.37 -7.99 -6.60
C ASN A 89 -9.70 -6.69 -6.09
N ALA A 90 -9.71 -5.63 -6.90
CA ALA A 90 -9.12 -4.35 -6.51
C ALA A 90 -9.94 -3.68 -5.38
N VAL A 91 -11.26 -3.68 -5.47
CA VAL A 91 -12.14 -3.14 -4.41
C VAL A 91 -12.08 -4.00 -3.15
N LYS A 92 -12.07 -5.33 -3.28
CA LYS A 92 -11.89 -6.25 -2.14
C LYS A 92 -10.55 -6.02 -1.43
N PHE A 93 -9.47 -5.86 -2.18
CA PHE A 93 -8.16 -5.54 -1.62
C PHE A 93 -8.17 -4.20 -0.89
N LEU A 94 -8.74 -3.15 -1.51
CA LEU A 94 -8.86 -1.85 -0.88
C LEU A 94 -9.68 -1.92 0.43
N ALA A 95 -10.78 -2.66 0.46
CA ALA A 95 -11.55 -2.88 1.69
C ALA A 95 -10.75 -3.63 2.77
N ALA A 96 -9.92 -4.60 2.37
CA ALA A 96 -9.05 -5.32 3.30
C ALA A 96 -8.04 -4.38 4.00
N THR A 97 -7.57 -3.32 3.34
CA THR A 97 -6.62 -2.36 3.95
C THR A 97 -7.17 -1.63 5.18
N ASP A 98 -8.49 -1.50 5.33
CA ASP A 98 -9.12 -0.96 6.54
C ASP A 98 -9.44 -2.03 7.60
N SER A 99 -9.49 -3.30 7.20
CA SER A 99 -10.02 -4.39 8.02
C SER A 99 -8.92 -5.15 8.78
N VAL A 100 -7.69 -5.14 8.27
CA VAL A 100 -6.57 -5.90 8.83
C VAL A 100 -5.72 -5.05 9.76
N SER A 101 -4.90 -5.71 10.58
CA SER A 101 -3.94 -5.03 11.48
C SER A 101 -2.50 -5.17 11.02
N THR A 102 -2.21 -6.09 10.09
CA THR A 102 -0.85 -6.34 9.59
C THR A 102 -0.79 -6.44 8.07
N VAL A 103 0.37 -6.11 7.49
CA VAL A 103 0.65 -6.28 6.06
C VAL A 103 0.61 -7.75 5.65
N ALA A 104 0.94 -8.67 6.56
CA ALA A 104 0.91 -10.11 6.28
C ALA A 104 -0.51 -10.60 5.94
N GLU A 105 -1.54 -10.03 6.56
CA GLU A 105 -2.93 -10.37 6.28
C GLU A 105 -3.39 -9.91 4.89
N LEU A 106 -2.80 -8.84 4.33
CA LEU A 106 -3.09 -8.36 2.97
C LEU A 106 -2.53 -9.26 1.86
N ARG A 107 -1.69 -10.24 2.21
CA ARG A 107 -1.08 -11.17 1.25
C ARG A 107 -1.87 -12.47 1.05
N LYS A 108 -2.93 -12.68 1.85
CA LYS A 108 -3.85 -13.81 1.73
C LYS A 108 -4.84 -13.57 0.58
#